data_AF-A0A0B2WRA1-F1
#
_entry.id   AF-A0A0B2WRA1-F1
#
_cell.length_a   1.000
_cell.length_b   1.000
_cell.length_c   1.000
_cell.angle_alpha   90.00
_cell.angle_beta   90.00
_cell.angle_gamma   90.00
#
_symmetry.space_group_name_H-M   'P 1'
#
loop_
_entity.id
_entity.type
_entity.pdbx_description
1 polymer ?
#
loop_
_entity_poly.entity_id
_entity_poly.type
_entity_poly.pdbx_seq_one_letter_code
_entity_poly.pdbx_strand_id
1 'polypeptide(L)'
;MDASKSDPPPSHIGTGTDAVANTIVFFHPDLGIGGAERLVVDAAVSLQTRGHKVVIFTNHCDPTHCFDECRNGTLDVRVRGNSIVPPSILSRLTILCAILRHVHLLLTIHLTGELLALAPRAFIVDQLSAGLPLLRLLAPNVPVLFYCHFPDLLLAQGRQSVVKRLYRTPFDRLEEWSMAFAHAVAVNSKFTSAIVARTWPGLPDKVPIKVVYPCVDTDNKAVGDEHHLTVGTQGKHIILSINRFERKKDIGLAIKAFARIPAKQRQDARLVLAGGYDPRLSENVVYHAELQALATSLSLPHHTVTPSRLSAVAQLPSAPPDTQVLFLLSIPNTLKSALLRAARLLVYTPTNEHFGIVPLEAMLSRVPVLAANTGGPVETVADPQTGWLRDPVDVPAWTDVMARCLALPDHQLAAMGVAGERRVRALFGRDQMAQTLDETLDQIARLAKEHQPMYYNDGTSLRFLAVFVALSAVSAAWFAFAS
;
A
#
# COMPACT_ATOMS: atom_id res chain seq x y z
N MET A 1 66.35 -13.88 -9.55
CA MET A 1 66.31 -13.20 -8.25
C MET A 1 65.96 -11.77 -8.53
N ASP A 2 64.68 -11.42 -8.43
CA ASP A 2 64.22 -10.11 -7.96
C ASP A 2 62.70 -10.14 -7.87
N ALA A 3 62.20 -10.00 -6.64
CA ALA A 3 60.80 -10.02 -6.29
C ALA A 3 60.27 -8.59 -6.34
N SER A 4 59.42 -8.27 -7.33
CA SER A 4 58.67 -7.01 -7.34
C SER A 4 57.52 -7.11 -6.33
N LYS A 5 57.74 -6.56 -5.13
CA LYS A 5 56.67 -6.25 -4.18
C LYS A 5 55.80 -5.14 -4.76
N SER A 6 54.54 -5.45 -5.08
CA SER A 6 53.50 -4.46 -5.31
C SER A 6 52.90 -4.07 -3.96
N ASP A 7 53.06 -2.81 -3.56
CA ASP A 7 52.43 -2.26 -2.37
C ASP A 7 50.89 -2.29 -2.49
N PRO A 8 50.14 -2.59 -1.42
CA PRO A 8 48.69 -2.48 -1.42
C PRO A 8 48.26 -1.00 -1.41
N PRO A 9 47.08 -0.66 -1.96
CA PRO A 9 46.59 0.71 -1.98
C PRO A 9 46.33 1.20 -0.54
N PRO A 10 46.46 2.53 -0.29
CA PRO A 10 46.36 3.07 1.06
C PRO A 10 44.97 2.81 1.64
N SER A 11 44.95 2.13 2.79
CA SER A 11 43.79 2.03 3.64
C SER A 11 43.45 3.42 4.18
N HIS A 12 42.35 3.99 3.69
CA HIS A 12 41.72 5.13 4.35
C HIS A 12 41.13 4.64 5.68
N ILE A 13 41.98 4.58 6.71
CA ILE A 13 41.54 4.56 8.11
C ILE A 13 41.02 5.97 8.38
N GLY A 14 39.71 6.14 8.19
CA GLY A 14 39.00 7.32 8.62
C GLY A 14 39.21 7.49 10.12
N THR A 15 39.91 8.56 10.49
CA THR A 15 40.07 9.03 11.86
C THR A 15 38.68 9.30 12.44
N GLY A 16 38.35 8.62 13.53
CA GLY A 16 37.07 8.78 14.22
C GLY A 16 36.93 10.18 14.82
N THR A 17 36.14 11.01 14.14
CA THR A 17 35.40 12.18 14.65
C THR A 17 34.38 12.54 13.57
N ASP A 18 33.10 12.61 13.93
CA ASP A 18 31.90 12.82 13.07
C ASP A 18 31.24 11.56 12.49
N ALA A 19 30.77 10.67 13.37
CA ALA A 19 29.63 9.82 13.02
C ALA A 19 28.38 10.71 12.90
N VAL A 20 28.15 11.26 11.70
CA VAL A 20 26.91 12.00 11.38
C VAL A 20 25.73 11.12 11.79
N ALA A 21 24.84 11.65 12.62
CA ALA A 21 23.62 10.97 13.03
C ALA A 21 22.86 10.54 11.77
N ASN A 22 22.89 9.23 11.47
CA ASN A 22 22.31 8.65 10.25
C ASN A 22 21.11 7.73 10.56
N THR A 23 20.58 7.82 11.78
CA THR A 23 19.45 7.00 12.21
C THR A 23 18.13 7.64 11.78
N ILE A 24 17.31 6.89 11.04
CA ILE A 24 15.93 7.26 10.73
C ILE A 24 15.04 6.40 11.61
N VAL A 25 14.15 7.06 12.35
CA VAL A 25 13.23 6.37 13.25
C VAL A 25 11.83 6.41 12.67
N PHE A 26 11.26 5.22 12.46
CA PHE A 26 9.90 5.04 11.99
C PHE A 26 8.95 4.83 13.16
N PHE A 27 7.74 5.34 13.03
CA PHE A 27 6.62 5.04 13.91
C PHE A 27 5.45 4.52 13.09
N HIS A 28 5.00 3.31 13.41
CA HIS A 28 3.86 2.68 12.77
C HIS A 28 3.05 1.91 13.82
N PRO A 29 1.72 2.03 13.90
CA PRO A 29 0.96 1.45 15.02
C PRO A 29 1.02 -0.09 15.11
N ASP A 30 0.97 -0.79 13.98
CA ASP A 30 0.86 -2.26 13.95
C ASP A 30 1.54 -2.85 12.71
N LEU A 31 2.59 -3.66 12.90
CA LEU A 31 3.32 -4.32 11.81
C LEU A 31 2.79 -5.74 11.57
N GLY A 32 1.59 -5.83 11.00
CA GLY A 32 0.97 -7.06 10.53
C GLY A 32 1.22 -7.35 9.05
N ILE A 33 0.25 -8.01 8.40
CA ILE A 33 0.25 -8.26 6.95
C ILE A 33 -0.84 -7.40 6.30
N GLY A 34 -0.42 -6.34 5.61
CA GLY A 34 -1.31 -5.47 4.86
C GLY A 34 -0.56 -4.53 3.92
N GLY A 35 -1.32 -3.72 3.19
CA GLY A 35 -0.76 -2.86 2.15
C GLY A 35 -0.03 -1.63 2.70
N ALA A 36 -0.48 -1.09 3.84
CA ALA A 36 0.19 0.03 4.49
C ALA A 36 1.48 -0.45 5.18
N GLU A 37 1.39 -1.58 5.86
CA GLU A 37 2.49 -2.28 6.51
C GLU A 37 3.58 -2.63 5.48
N ARG A 38 3.20 -3.16 4.30
CA ARG A 38 4.17 -3.45 3.23
C ARG A 38 4.92 -2.20 2.79
N LEU A 39 4.21 -1.08 2.61
CA LEU A 39 4.83 0.18 2.22
C LEU A 39 5.85 0.65 3.25
N VAL A 40 5.51 0.59 4.54
CA VAL A 40 6.42 1.00 5.62
C VAL A 40 7.67 0.12 5.65
N VAL A 41 7.50 -1.19 5.49
CA VAL A 41 8.63 -2.14 5.40
C VAL A 41 9.50 -1.82 4.18
N ASP A 42 8.89 -1.62 3.00
CA ASP A 42 9.59 -1.28 1.78
C ASP A 42 10.33 0.06 1.89
N ALA A 43 9.72 1.08 2.51
CA ALA A 43 10.33 2.38 2.78
C ALA A 43 11.56 2.24 3.69
N ALA A 44 11.42 1.47 4.77
CA ALA A 44 12.48 1.25 5.74
C ALA A 44 13.68 0.52 5.11
N VAL A 45 13.44 -0.57 4.39
CA VAL A 45 14.48 -1.31 3.67
C VAL A 45 15.13 -0.43 2.59
N SER A 46 14.35 0.33 1.85
CA SER A 46 14.84 1.26 0.82
C SER A 46 15.78 2.33 1.38
N LEU A 47 15.56 2.80 2.61
CA LEU A 47 16.49 3.74 3.25
C LEU A 47 17.74 3.03 3.79
N GLN A 48 17.64 1.78 4.25
CA GLN A 48 18.82 0.98 4.63
C GLN A 48 19.77 0.76 3.45
N THR A 49 19.25 0.49 2.24
CA THR A 49 20.10 0.30 1.04
C THR A 49 20.86 1.58 0.67
N ARG A 50 20.41 2.75 1.14
CA ARG A 50 21.09 4.04 1.00
C ARG A 50 22.04 4.37 2.15
N GLY A 51 22.29 3.41 3.05
CA GLY A 51 23.25 3.53 4.15
C GLY A 51 22.67 4.08 5.46
N HIS A 52 21.37 4.31 5.54
CA HIS A 52 20.72 4.77 6.78
C HIS A 52 20.60 3.63 7.79
N LYS A 53 20.84 3.94 9.06
CA LYS A 53 20.38 3.06 10.14
C LYS A 53 18.89 3.28 10.30
N VAL A 54 18.09 2.22 10.28
CA VAL A 54 16.63 2.33 10.43
C VAL A 54 16.18 1.58 11.67
N VAL A 55 15.36 2.23 12.49
CA VAL A 55 14.70 1.63 13.66
C VAL A 55 13.21 1.90 13.57
N ILE A 56 12.39 0.88 13.76
CA ILE A 56 10.93 0.99 13.71
C ILE A 56 10.35 0.77 15.10
N PHE A 57 9.69 1.79 15.64
CA PHE A 57 8.86 1.64 16.82
C PHE A 57 7.42 1.33 16.43
N THR A 58 6.86 0.29 17.05
CA THR A 58 5.47 -0.13 16.83
C THR A 58 4.76 -0.46 18.13
N ASN A 59 3.44 -0.36 18.16
CA ASN A 59 2.64 -0.84 19.28
C ASN A 59 2.36 -2.35 19.20
N HIS A 60 2.45 -2.96 18.03
CA HIS A 60 2.24 -4.40 17.85
C HIS A 60 3.04 -4.95 16.67
N CYS A 61 3.57 -6.16 16.84
CA CYS A 61 4.19 -6.94 15.78
C CYS A 61 4.12 -8.40 16.23
N ASP A 62 3.40 -9.24 15.49
CA ASP A 62 3.35 -10.68 15.73
C ASP A 62 4.40 -11.37 14.84
N PRO A 63 5.45 -12.01 15.40
CA PRO A 63 6.47 -12.71 14.61
C PRO A 63 5.93 -13.83 13.71
N THR A 64 4.75 -14.38 14.05
CA THR A 64 4.08 -15.39 13.24
C THR A 64 3.24 -14.79 12.11
N HIS A 65 2.91 -13.49 12.21
CA HIS A 65 2.02 -12.78 11.30
C HIS A 65 2.55 -11.38 10.94
N CYS A 66 3.78 -11.32 10.42
CA CYS A 66 4.41 -10.11 9.89
C CYS A 66 5.24 -10.44 8.64
N PHE A 67 5.71 -9.40 7.94
CA PHE A 67 6.66 -9.56 6.84
C PHE A 67 8.01 -10.10 7.34
N ASP A 68 8.72 -10.82 6.47
CA ASP A 68 9.96 -11.51 6.83
C ASP A 68 11.03 -10.55 7.36
N GLU A 69 11.11 -9.36 6.77
CA GLU A 69 12.03 -8.29 7.13
C GLU A 69 11.84 -7.82 8.58
N CYS A 70 10.65 -7.96 9.15
CA CYS A 70 10.33 -7.61 10.54
C CYS A 70 10.75 -8.69 11.56
N ARG A 71 11.03 -9.92 11.12
CA ARG A 71 11.32 -11.06 12.02
C ARG A 71 12.69 -11.70 11.81
N ASN A 72 13.30 -11.56 10.64
CA ASN A 72 14.58 -12.17 10.30
C ASN A 72 15.82 -11.31 10.67
N GLY A 73 15.60 -10.13 11.24
CA GLY A 73 16.66 -9.21 11.64
C GLY A 73 17.09 -8.19 10.58
N THR A 74 16.44 -8.15 9.41
CA THR A 74 16.67 -7.09 8.41
C THR A 74 16.33 -5.72 8.99
N LEU A 75 15.19 -5.59 9.67
CA LEU A 75 14.74 -4.35 10.31
C LEU A 75 14.87 -4.44 11.84
N ASP A 76 15.39 -3.38 12.48
CA ASP A 76 15.36 -3.22 13.94
C ASP A 76 13.95 -2.78 14.36
N VAL A 77 13.08 -3.75 14.62
CA VAL A 77 11.69 -3.54 15.06
C VAL A 77 11.59 -3.63 16.58
N ARG A 78 11.05 -2.58 17.20
CA ARG A 78 10.91 -2.45 18.66
C ARG A 78 9.46 -2.22 19.06
N VAL A 79 8.88 -3.20 19.74
CA VAL A 79 7.52 -3.11 20.26
C VAL A 79 7.51 -2.34 21.58
N ARG A 80 6.72 -1.26 21.66
CA ARG A 80 6.60 -0.36 22.82
C ARG A 80 5.16 0.16 22.96
N GLY A 81 4.85 0.76 24.11
CA GLY A 81 3.54 1.39 24.32
C GLY A 81 2.34 0.43 24.48
N ASN A 82 2.60 -0.88 24.56
CA ASN A 82 1.57 -1.92 24.59
C ASN A 82 1.23 -2.47 25.99
N SER A 83 1.86 -1.98 27.05
CA SER A 83 1.69 -2.53 28.41
C SER A 83 0.55 -1.92 29.24
N ILE A 84 0.19 -0.65 29.03
CA ILE A 84 -0.80 0.05 29.86
C ILE A 84 -2.18 0.07 29.20
N VAL A 85 -2.23 0.35 27.89
CA VAL A 85 -3.48 0.61 27.17
C VAL A 85 -3.79 -0.56 26.24
N PRO A 86 -4.96 -1.22 26.34
CA PRO A 86 -5.32 -2.33 25.46
C PRO A 86 -5.59 -1.85 24.02
N PRO A 87 -5.63 -2.74 23.00
CA PRO A 87 -5.95 -2.36 21.62
C PRO A 87 -7.36 -1.82 21.42
N SER A 88 -8.31 -2.22 22.28
CA SER A 88 -9.68 -1.73 22.32
C SER A 88 -10.28 -1.98 23.71
N ILE A 89 -11.39 -1.31 24.02
CA ILE A 89 -12.17 -1.53 25.25
C ILE A 89 -13.53 -2.06 24.82
N LEU A 90 -13.87 -3.30 25.21
CA LEU A 90 -15.10 -4.00 24.80
C LEU A 90 -15.29 -4.03 23.27
N SER A 91 -14.20 -4.18 22.51
CA SER A 91 -14.19 -4.10 21.03
C SER A 91 -14.69 -2.75 20.46
N ARG A 92 -14.70 -1.70 21.29
CA ARG A 92 -15.03 -0.32 20.94
C ARG A 92 -13.81 0.58 21.19
N LEU A 93 -13.91 1.85 20.77
CA LEU A 93 -12.91 2.90 21.07
C LEU A 93 -11.51 2.63 20.52
N THR A 94 -11.41 1.84 19.45
CA THR A 94 -10.13 1.43 18.85
C THR A 94 -9.23 2.61 18.51
N ILE A 95 -9.79 3.69 17.94
CA ILE A 95 -9.02 4.90 17.59
C ILE A 95 -8.45 5.61 18.82
N LEU A 96 -9.25 5.74 19.90
CA LEU A 96 -8.78 6.33 21.15
C LEU A 96 -7.68 5.48 21.78
N CYS A 97 -7.86 4.16 21.78
CA CYS A 97 -6.86 3.23 22.29
C CYS A 97 -5.56 3.30 21.46
N ALA A 98 -5.65 3.39 20.14
CA ALA A 98 -4.49 3.57 19.26
C ALA A 98 -3.73 4.86 19.58
N ILE A 99 -4.43 5.99 19.74
CA ILE A 99 -3.82 7.28 20.14
C ILE A 99 -3.12 7.15 21.49
N LEU A 100 -3.78 6.59 22.49
CA LEU A 100 -3.22 6.44 23.83
C LEU A 100 -2.02 5.49 23.87
N ARG A 101 -2.05 4.39 23.12
CA ARG A 101 -0.91 3.46 22.96
C ARG A 101 0.28 4.14 22.29
N HIS A 102 0.02 4.97 21.28
CA HIS A 102 1.07 5.72 20.60
C HIS A 102 1.67 6.80 21.52
N VAL A 103 0.85 7.54 22.27
CA VAL A 103 1.33 8.48 23.31
C VAL A 103 2.17 7.77 24.36
N HIS A 104 1.69 6.62 24.85
CA HIS A 104 2.42 5.80 25.80
C HIS A 104 3.78 5.35 25.23
N LEU A 105 3.83 4.90 23.97
CA LEU A 105 5.08 4.57 23.28
C LEU A 105 6.06 5.75 23.29
N LEU A 106 5.62 6.94 22.87
CA LEU A 106 6.46 8.13 22.80
C LEU A 106 7.02 8.53 24.17
N LEU A 107 6.19 8.47 25.21
CA LEU A 107 6.62 8.74 26.58
C LEU A 107 7.61 7.68 27.08
N THR A 108 7.35 6.40 26.84
CA THR A 108 8.24 5.31 27.25
C THR A 108 9.64 5.49 26.66
N ILE A 109 9.76 5.66 25.34
CA ILE A 109 11.08 5.74 24.68
C ILE A 109 11.85 7.02 25.03
N HIS A 110 11.13 8.09 25.39
CA HIS A 110 11.75 9.33 25.87
C HIS A 110 12.26 9.16 27.30
N LEU A 111 11.42 8.67 28.21
CA LEU A 111 11.75 8.53 29.64
C LEU A 111 12.84 7.50 29.90
N THR A 112 12.93 6.44 29.08
CA THR A 112 14.02 5.45 29.18
C THR A 112 15.33 5.91 28.56
N GLY A 113 15.34 7.06 27.87
CA GLY A 113 16.50 7.55 27.10
C GLY A 113 16.75 6.78 25.80
N GLU A 114 15.90 5.82 25.44
CA GLU A 114 16.06 4.99 24.23
C GLU A 114 16.05 5.84 22.96
N LEU A 115 15.15 6.83 22.87
CA LEU A 115 15.08 7.76 21.74
C LEU A 115 16.34 8.64 21.64
N LEU A 116 16.84 9.13 22.77
CA LEU A 116 18.04 9.95 22.83
C LEU A 116 19.28 9.17 22.38
N ALA A 117 19.41 7.92 22.83
CA ALA A 117 20.52 7.04 22.47
C ALA A 117 20.58 6.72 20.97
N LEU A 118 19.47 6.82 20.24
CA LEU A 118 19.42 6.61 18.80
C LEU A 118 19.95 7.79 17.98
N ALA A 119 20.01 8.99 18.57
CA ALA A 119 20.39 10.24 17.91
C ALA A 119 19.72 10.38 16.52
N PRO A 120 18.38 10.41 16.44
CA PRO A 120 17.65 10.37 15.17
C PRO A 120 17.92 11.61 14.32
N ARG A 121 18.19 11.40 13.03
CA ARG A 121 18.30 12.46 12.01
C ARG A 121 16.95 12.94 11.53
N ALA A 122 15.96 12.05 11.52
CA ALA A 122 14.61 12.30 11.06
C ALA A 122 13.64 11.25 11.61
N PHE A 123 12.37 11.65 11.71
CA PHE A 123 11.25 10.78 12.00
C PHE A 123 10.38 10.57 10.77
N ILE A 124 9.97 9.32 10.54
CA ILE A 124 8.88 8.98 9.61
C ILE A 124 7.73 8.43 10.45
N VAL A 125 6.60 9.13 10.49
CA VAL A 125 5.42 8.70 11.24
C VAL A 125 4.33 8.32 10.25
N ASP A 126 3.75 7.14 10.41
CA ASP A 126 2.72 6.61 9.51
C ASP A 126 1.39 6.33 10.23
N GLN A 127 0.29 6.40 9.48
CA GLN A 127 -1.12 6.19 9.86
C GLN A 127 -1.71 7.14 10.91
N LEU A 128 -1.01 7.40 12.02
CA LEU A 128 -1.60 8.05 13.20
C LEU A 128 -0.91 9.38 13.52
N SER A 129 -1.48 10.48 13.07
CA SER A 129 -0.91 11.83 13.25
C SER A 129 -1.00 12.38 14.67
N ALA A 130 -1.87 11.82 15.52
CA ALA A 130 -2.16 12.34 16.86
C ALA A 130 -0.93 12.48 17.78
N GLY A 131 0.14 11.71 17.54
CA GLY A 131 1.39 11.78 18.31
C GLY A 131 2.34 12.91 17.91
N LEU A 132 2.16 13.51 16.74
CA LEU A 132 3.11 14.51 16.19
C LEU A 132 3.32 15.71 17.11
N PRO A 133 2.29 16.32 17.75
CA PRO A 133 2.50 17.43 18.68
C PRO A 133 3.39 17.04 19.87
N LEU A 134 3.19 15.85 20.44
CA LEU A 134 4.02 15.35 21.53
C LEU A 134 5.44 15.04 21.04
N LEU A 135 5.59 14.42 19.87
CA LEU A 135 6.89 14.11 19.28
C LEU A 135 7.72 15.39 19.03
N ARG A 136 7.07 16.47 18.57
CA ARG A 136 7.71 17.79 18.39
C ARG A 136 8.14 18.42 19.71
N LEU A 137 7.45 18.16 20.81
CA LEU A 137 7.87 18.61 22.14
C LEU A 137 9.07 17.81 22.66
N LEU A 138 9.03 16.49 22.51
CA LEU A 138 10.06 15.58 23.04
C LEU A 138 11.36 15.64 22.22
N ALA A 139 11.28 16.02 20.95
CA ALA A 139 12.41 16.08 20.01
C ALA A 139 12.25 17.26 19.02
N PRO A 140 12.35 18.52 19.50
CA PRO A 140 12.02 19.72 18.71
C PRO A 140 12.95 20.00 17.53
N ASN A 141 14.15 19.43 17.54
CA ASN A 141 15.16 19.66 16.50
C ASN A 141 15.20 18.55 15.45
N VAL A 142 14.37 17.51 15.58
CA VAL A 142 14.34 16.39 14.65
C VAL A 142 13.22 16.62 13.64
N PRO A 143 13.51 16.63 12.32
CA PRO A 143 12.50 16.77 11.29
C PRO A 143 11.54 15.57 11.28
N VAL A 144 10.28 15.83 10.92
CA VAL A 144 9.18 14.85 10.92
C VAL A 144 8.55 14.82 9.53
N LEU A 145 8.59 13.66 8.88
CA LEU A 145 7.79 13.33 7.72
C LEU A 145 6.58 12.52 8.18
N PHE A 146 5.37 12.99 7.89
CA PHE A 146 4.16 12.20 8.14
C PHE A 146 3.71 11.51 6.85
N TYR A 147 3.56 10.19 6.86
CA TYR A 147 3.08 9.44 5.71
C TYR A 147 1.56 9.22 5.83
N CYS A 148 0.81 9.81 4.90
CA CYS A 148 -0.64 9.70 4.81
C CYS A 148 -1.01 8.79 3.63
N HIS A 149 -1.37 7.54 3.92
CA HIS A 149 -1.85 6.60 2.90
C HIS A 149 -3.19 7.02 2.28
N PHE A 150 -4.10 7.48 3.14
CA PHE A 150 -5.42 8.01 2.82
C PHE A 150 -6.01 8.62 4.11
N PRO A 151 -6.82 9.69 4.04
CA PRO A 151 -7.47 10.26 5.24
C PRO A 151 -8.26 9.21 6.05
N ASP A 152 -7.95 9.04 7.33
CA ASP A 152 -8.66 8.09 8.22
C ASP A 152 -10.15 8.49 8.36
N LEU A 153 -10.43 9.79 8.36
CA LEU A 153 -11.76 10.37 8.23
C LEU A 153 -12.63 9.71 7.13
N LEU A 154 -12.03 9.32 6.00
CA LEU A 154 -12.71 8.70 4.86
C LEU A 154 -12.73 7.16 4.90
N LEU A 155 -11.83 6.54 5.66
CA LEU A 155 -11.78 5.07 5.85
C LEU A 155 -12.79 4.59 6.90
N ALA A 156 -13.24 5.51 7.76
CA ALA A 156 -14.22 5.29 8.80
C ALA A 156 -15.55 4.67 8.31
N GLN A 157 -15.79 3.39 8.62
CA GLN A 157 -17.07 2.73 8.32
C GLN A 157 -18.22 3.24 9.21
N GLY A 158 -19.44 3.27 8.66
CA GLY A 158 -20.67 3.54 9.43
C GLY A 158 -20.97 5.02 9.70
N ARG A 159 -20.33 5.97 9.00
CA ARG A 159 -20.64 7.42 9.09
C ARG A 159 -22.07 7.79 8.66
N GLN A 160 -22.82 6.86 8.05
CA GLN A 160 -24.24 7.04 7.78
C GLN A 160 -25.04 7.28 9.08
N SER A 161 -24.58 6.73 10.22
CA SER A 161 -25.14 7.04 11.54
C SER A 161 -24.70 8.42 12.02
N VAL A 162 -25.67 9.27 12.37
CA VAL A 162 -25.43 10.60 12.99
C VAL A 162 -24.62 10.47 14.28
N VAL A 163 -24.87 9.42 15.07
CA VAL A 163 -24.18 9.16 16.33
C VAL A 163 -22.70 8.87 16.11
N LYS A 164 -22.37 7.97 15.19
CA LYS A 164 -20.97 7.66 14.84
C LYS A 164 -20.24 8.87 14.24
N ARG A 165 -20.97 9.70 13.47
CA ARG A 165 -20.42 10.93 12.90
C ARG A 165 -20.07 11.95 13.97
N LEU A 166 -20.95 12.16 14.96
CA LEU A 166 -20.70 13.07 16.08
C LEU A 166 -19.51 12.59 16.93
N TYR A 167 -19.42 11.28 17.20
CA TYR A 167 -18.28 10.68 17.90
C TYR A 167 -16.95 10.85 17.14
N ARG A 168 -16.93 10.73 15.80
CA ARG A 168 -15.68 10.86 15.02
C ARG A 168 -15.24 12.29 14.75
N THR A 169 -16.17 13.24 14.73
CA THR A 169 -15.89 14.67 14.49
C THR A 169 -14.69 15.23 15.28
N PRO A 170 -14.52 14.96 16.59
CA PRO A 170 -13.33 15.40 17.31
C PRO A 170 -12.03 14.77 16.76
N PHE A 171 -12.02 13.45 16.50
CA PHE A 171 -10.85 12.75 15.95
C PHE A 171 -10.49 13.25 14.54
N ASP A 172 -11.50 13.53 13.71
CA ASP A 172 -11.30 14.05 12.36
C ASP A 172 -10.61 15.45 12.40
N ARG A 173 -10.95 16.29 13.39
CA ARG A 173 -10.27 17.58 13.63
C ARG A 173 -8.88 17.42 14.21
N LEU A 174 -8.70 16.44 15.10
CA LEU A 174 -7.38 16.11 15.63
C LEU A 174 -6.45 15.65 14.52
N GLU A 175 -6.94 14.83 13.58
CA GLU A 175 -6.16 14.33 12.45
C GLU A 175 -5.57 15.49 11.64
N GLU A 176 -6.41 16.43 11.19
CA GLU A 176 -5.98 17.65 10.47
C GLU A 176 -4.98 18.48 11.28
N TRP A 177 -5.34 18.81 12.52
CA TRP A 177 -4.54 19.69 13.37
C TRP A 177 -3.17 19.09 13.68
N SER A 178 -3.12 17.80 13.99
CA SER A 178 -1.87 17.12 14.37
C SER A 178 -0.96 16.86 13.17
N MET A 179 -1.48 16.62 11.96
CA MET A 179 -0.66 16.53 10.75
C MET A 179 0.11 17.83 10.46
N ALA A 180 -0.43 18.99 10.82
CA ALA A 180 0.23 20.28 10.61
C ALA A 180 1.52 20.46 11.45
N PHE A 181 1.84 19.53 12.36
CA PHE A 181 3.10 19.50 13.10
C PHE A 181 4.23 18.75 12.37
N ALA A 182 3.93 18.10 11.24
CA ALA A 182 4.95 17.54 10.36
C ALA A 182 5.63 18.65 9.54
N HIS A 183 6.87 18.41 9.11
CA HIS A 183 7.60 19.30 8.21
C HIS A 183 7.22 19.07 6.75
N ALA A 184 6.73 17.86 6.43
CA ALA A 184 6.05 17.53 5.20
C ALA A 184 5.07 16.38 5.44
N VAL A 185 4.03 16.31 4.60
CA VAL A 185 3.14 15.15 4.52
C VAL A 185 3.43 14.41 3.22
N ALA A 186 3.91 13.18 3.32
CA ALA A 186 4.04 12.26 2.19
C ALA A 186 2.70 11.59 1.88
N VAL A 187 2.35 11.48 0.60
CA VAL A 187 1.18 10.75 0.12
C VAL A 187 1.60 9.77 -0.97
N ASN A 188 0.87 8.66 -1.08
CA ASN A 188 1.21 7.57 -2.01
C ASN A 188 0.92 7.86 -3.50
N SER A 189 0.19 8.92 -3.81
CA SER A 189 -0.23 9.25 -5.17
C SER A 189 -0.72 10.70 -5.28
N LYS A 190 -0.73 11.28 -6.49
CA LYS A 190 -1.36 12.57 -6.76
C LYS A 190 -2.87 12.50 -6.55
N PHE A 191 -3.49 11.34 -6.80
CA PHE A 191 -4.88 11.12 -6.42
C PHE A 191 -5.08 11.35 -4.93
N THR A 192 -4.31 10.68 -4.07
CA THR A 192 -4.40 10.87 -2.62
C THR A 192 -4.05 12.30 -2.22
N SER A 193 -3.09 12.95 -2.87
CA SER A 193 -2.80 14.38 -2.68
C SER A 193 -4.04 15.26 -2.91
N ALA A 194 -4.78 15.02 -3.99
CA ALA A 194 -6.00 15.76 -4.31
C ALA A 194 -7.12 15.47 -3.30
N ILE A 195 -7.22 14.22 -2.82
CA ILE A 195 -8.16 13.86 -1.75
C ILE A 195 -7.82 14.61 -0.47
N VAL A 196 -6.56 14.62 -0.03
CA VAL A 196 -6.09 15.36 1.15
C VAL A 196 -6.43 16.84 1.03
N ALA A 197 -6.13 17.48 -0.10
CA ALA A 197 -6.44 18.90 -0.33
C ALA A 197 -7.95 19.18 -0.31
N ARG A 198 -8.79 18.26 -0.82
CA ARG A 198 -10.25 18.42 -0.78
C ARG A 198 -10.81 18.18 0.62
N THR A 199 -10.25 17.25 1.37
CA THR A 199 -10.68 16.90 2.72
C THR A 199 -10.29 17.97 3.73
N TRP A 200 -9.08 18.53 3.61
CA TRP A 200 -8.55 19.60 4.47
C TRP A 200 -7.93 20.73 3.63
N PRO A 201 -8.75 21.67 3.12
CA PRO A 201 -8.28 22.72 2.21
C PRO A 201 -7.20 23.64 2.79
N GLY A 202 -7.17 23.83 4.12
CA GLY A 202 -6.16 24.65 4.78
C GLY A 202 -4.89 23.89 5.19
N LEU A 203 -4.81 22.57 4.95
CA LEU A 203 -3.60 21.79 5.28
C LEU A 203 -2.44 22.07 4.30
N PRO A 204 -2.64 22.13 2.96
CA PRO A 204 -1.56 22.45 2.02
C PRO A 204 -0.89 23.81 2.25
N ASP A 205 -1.61 24.78 2.84
CA ASP A 205 -1.06 26.09 3.21
C ASP A 205 -0.16 26.03 4.46
N LYS A 206 -0.32 24.99 5.29
CA LYS A 206 0.41 24.81 6.56
C LYS A 206 1.60 23.88 6.43
N VAL A 207 1.49 22.84 5.60
CA VAL A 207 2.51 21.80 5.47
C VAL A 207 2.65 21.36 4.01
N PRO A 208 3.88 21.28 3.47
CA PRO A 208 4.08 20.85 2.10
C PRO A 208 3.67 19.39 1.92
N ILE A 209 2.86 19.13 0.88
CA ILE A 209 2.47 17.79 0.46
C ILE A 209 3.48 17.26 -0.57
N LYS A 210 4.00 16.06 -0.34
CA LYS A 210 4.99 15.40 -1.20
C LYS A 210 4.46 14.06 -1.66
N VAL A 211 4.56 13.76 -2.96
CA VAL A 211 4.17 12.45 -3.48
C VAL A 211 5.37 11.52 -3.38
N VAL A 212 5.21 10.43 -2.64
CA VAL A 212 6.17 9.34 -2.54
C VAL A 212 5.43 8.09 -3.02
N TYR A 213 5.76 7.62 -4.22
CA TYR A 213 5.08 6.45 -4.75
C TYR A 213 5.47 5.17 -3.98
N PRO A 214 4.52 4.27 -3.67
CA PRO A 214 4.84 2.92 -3.25
C PRO A 214 5.69 2.24 -4.33
N CYS A 215 6.68 1.48 -3.90
CA CYS A 215 7.46 0.68 -4.82
C CYS A 215 6.90 -0.73 -5.02
N VAL A 216 7.35 -1.37 -6.09
CA VAL A 216 7.24 -2.80 -6.31
C VAL A 216 8.63 -3.41 -6.47
N ASP A 217 8.74 -4.70 -6.17
CA ASP A 217 9.96 -5.45 -6.40
C ASP A 217 10.25 -5.53 -7.91
N THR A 218 11.29 -4.84 -8.35
CA THR A 218 11.77 -4.85 -9.73
C THR A 218 12.82 -5.95 -9.96
N ASP A 219 13.39 -6.48 -8.88
CA ASP A 219 14.40 -7.53 -8.90
C ASP A 219 13.72 -8.89 -9.02
N ASN A 220 12.88 -9.03 -10.03
CA ASN A 220 12.70 -10.32 -10.67
C ASN A 220 14.01 -10.68 -11.39
N LYS A 221 15.08 -10.99 -10.61
CA LYS A 221 15.78 -12.23 -10.94
C LYS A 221 14.65 -13.23 -10.94
N ALA A 222 14.33 -13.78 -12.11
CA ALA A 222 13.51 -14.96 -12.20
C ALA A 222 13.90 -15.82 -10.99
N VAL A 223 12.97 -16.02 -10.04
CA VAL A 223 13.12 -17.06 -9.02
C VAL A 223 13.66 -18.25 -9.79
N GLY A 224 14.87 -18.69 -9.43
CA GLY A 224 15.77 -19.40 -10.33
C GLY A 224 15.10 -20.45 -11.19
N ASP A 225 15.72 -20.71 -12.34
CA ASP A 225 15.38 -21.68 -13.40
C ASP A 225 14.85 -23.07 -12.97
N GLU A 226 14.77 -23.40 -11.68
CA GLU A 226 14.48 -24.74 -11.20
C GLU A 226 12.99 -25.05 -11.03
N HIS A 227 12.06 -24.09 -10.83
CA HIS A 227 10.61 -24.38 -10.71
C HIS A 227 9.68 -23.33 -11.36
N HIS A 228 9.86 -23.04 -12.65
CA HIS A 228 8.92 -22.19 -13.39
C HIS A 228 7.57 -22.88 -13.63
N LEU A 229 6.60 -22.56 -12.76
CA LEU A 229 5.18 -22.81 -12.98
C LEU A 229 4.75 -22.21 -14.33
N THR A 230 4.47 -23.07 -15.31
CA THR A 230 3.89 -22.70 -16.60
C THR A 230 2.40 -22.98 -16.59
N VAL A 231 1.59 -21.94 -16.67
CA VAL A 231 0.14 -22.07 -16.79
C VAL A 231 -0.20 -22.60 -18.19
N GLY A 232 -0.67 -23.84 -18.28
CA GLY A 232 -1.24 -24.38 -19.50
C GLY A 232 -2.49 -23.59 -19.90
N THR A 233 -2.41 -22.81 -20.97
CA THR A 233 -3.52 -21.96 -21.44
C THR A 233 -4.57 -22.74 -22.24
N GLN A 234 -4.31 -24.02 -22.54
CA GLN A 234 -5.13 -24.85 -23.44
C GLN A 234 -5.33 -24.19 -24.82
N GLY A 235 -4.36 -23.40 -25.27
CA GLY A 235 -4.45 -22.65 -26.54
C GLY A 235 -5.30 -21.38 -26.47
N LYS A 236 -5.86 -21.02 -25.31
CA LYS A 236 -6.69 -19.83 -25.14
C LYS A 236 -5.87 -18.59 -24.75
N HIS A 237 -6.27 -17.43 -25.23
CA HIS A 237 -5.81 -16.14 -24.71
C HIS A 237 -6.40 -15.88 -23.32
N ILE A 238 -5.55 -15.54 -22.36
CA ILE A 238 -5.99 -15.23 -21.00
C ILE A 238 -6.19 -13.73 -20.86
N ILE A 239 -7.40 -13.32 -20.48
CA ILE A 239 -7.68 -12.00 -19.93
C ILE A 239 -7.77 -12.16 -18.41
N LEU A 240 -6.94 -11.44 -17.67
CA LEU A 240 -6.75 -11.66 -16.24
C LEU A 240 -7.28 -10.48 -15.43
N SER A 241 -8.02 -10.74 -14.37
CA SER A 241 -8.32 -9.77 -13.32
C SER A 241 -7.84 -10.32 -11.98
N ILE A 242 -7.05 -9.53 -11.25
CA ILE A 242 -6.59 -9.89 -9.90
C ILE A 242 -7.16 -8.88 -8.90
N ASN A 243 -8.16 -9.28 -8.13
CA ASN A 243 -8.84 -8.45 -7.15
C ASN A 243 -9.33 -9.29 -5.96
N ARG A 244 -9.40 -8.67 -4.77
CA ARG A 244 -10.19 -9.27 -3.68
C ARG A 244 -11.66 -9.34 -4.10
N PHE A 245 -12.36 -10.38 -3.66
CA PHE A 245 -13.79 -10.57 -3.92
C PHE A 245 -14.63 -9.61 -3.05
N GLU A 246 -14.52 -8.30 -3.29
CA GLU A 246 -15.24 -7.24 -2.58
C GLU A 246 -15.99 -6.36 -3.59
N ARG A 247 -17.24 -5.97 -3.32
CA ARG A 247 -18.07 -5.20 -4.28
C ARG A 247 -17.42 -3.92 -4.78
N LYS A 248 -16.67 -3.22 -3.93
CA LYS A 248 -15.94 -1.99 -4.30
C LYS A 248 -14.89 -2.19 -5.40
N LYS A 249 -14.48 -3.44 -5.67
CA LYS A 249 -13.52 -3.79 -6.74
C LYS A 249 -14.21 -3.95 -8.10
N ASP A 250 -15.54 -4.02 -8.13
CA ASP A 250 -16.38 -4.15 -9.33
C ASP A 250 -15.87 -5.18 -10.36
N ILE A 251 -15.58 -6.40 -9.91
CA ILE A 251 -15.18 -7.52 -10.78
C ILE A 251 -16.25 -7.79 -11.85
N GLY A 252 -17.51 -7.47 -11.55
CA GLY A 252 -18.64 -7.61 -12.47
C GLY A 252 -18.48 -6.81 -13.77
N LEU A 253 -17.78 -5.67 -13.74
CA LEU A 253 -17.45 -4.89 -14.94
C LEU A 253 -16.66 -5.72 -15.96
N ALA A 254 -15.65 -6.48 -15.51
CA ALA A 254 -14.87 -7.35 -16.39
C ALA A 254 -15.73 -8.45 -17.03
N ILE A 255 -16.67 -9.03 -16.27
CA ILE A 255 -17.60 -10.06 -16.78
C ILE A 255 -18.55 -9.46 -17.82
N LYS A 256 -19.15 -8.29 -17.52
CA LYS A 256 -20.07 -7.59 -18.44
C LYS A 256 -19.38 -7.19 -19.74
N ALA A 257 -18.16 -6.65 -19.65
CA ALA A 257 -17.39 -6.27 -20.83
C ALA A 257 -16.99 -7.51 -21.65
N PHE A 258 -16.53 -8.58 -21.01
CA PHE A 258 -16.20 -9.84 -21.70
C PHE A 258 -17.41 -10.46 -22.42
N ALA A 259 -18.58 -10.45 -21.79
CA ALA A 259 -19.81 -11.00 -22.36
C ALA A 259 -20.24 -10.28 -23.65
N ARG A 260 -19.96 -8.98 -23.76
CA ARG A 260 -20.31 -8.15 -24.91
C ARG A 260 -19.39 -8.35 -26.12
N ILE A 261 -18.23 -8.99 -25.93
CA ILE A 261 -17.38 -9.37 -27.07
C ILE A 261 -18.12 -10.43 -27.89
N PRO A 262 -18.21 -10.29 -29.23
CA PRO A 262 -18.88 -11.28 -30.07
C PRO A 262 -18.37 -12.70 -29.82
N ALA A 263 -19.28 -13.68 -29.71
CA ALA A 263 -18.94 -15.07 -29.34
C ALA A 263 -17.77 -15.65 -30.16
N LYS A 264 -17.75 -15.38 -31.47
CA LYS A 264 -16.67 -15.79 -32.39
C LYS A 264 -15.30 -15.20 -32.04
N GLN A 265 -15.25 -13.96 -31.54
CA GLN A 265 -14.00 -13.29 -31.17
C GLN A 265 -13.49 -13.73 -29.79
N ARG A 266 -14.38 -14.18 -28.89
CA ARG A 266 -14.02 -14.64 -27.54
C ARG A 266 -13.96 -16.15 -27.36
N GLN A 267 -14.19 -16.94 -28.41
CA GLN A 267 -14.19 -18.41 -28.34
C GLN A 267 -12.83 -18.96 -27.87
N ASP A 268 -11.75 -18.32 -28.33
CA ASP A 268 -10.37 -18.67 -28.02
C ASP A 268 -9.82 -17.85 -26.84
N ALA A 269 -10.71 -17.24 -26.06
CA ALA A 269 -10.34 -16.44 -24.88
C ALA A 269 -10.95 -17.02 -23.61
N ARG A 270 -10.28 -16.80 -22.48
CA ARG A 270 -10.77 -17.12 -21.14
C ARG A 270 -10.53 -15.92 -20.21
N LEU A 271 -11.59 -15.49 -19.54
CA LEU A 271 -11.53 -14.50 -18.47
C LEU A 271 -11.19 -15.22 -17.16
N VAL A 272 -10.03 -14.93 -16.57
CA VAL A 272 -9.60 -15.47 -15.29
C VAL A 272 -9.76 -14.40 -14.22
N LEU A 273 -10.57 -14.67 -13.22
CA LEU A 273 -10.87 -13.80 -12.10
C LEU A 273 -10.25 -14.39 -10.83
N ALA A 274 -9.09 -13.89 -10.44
CA ALA A 274 -8.34 -14.40 -9.31
C ALA A 274 -8.26 -13.39 -8.17
N GLY A 275 -8.10 -13.88 -6.94
CA GLY A 275 -7.66 -13.04 -5.84
C GLY A 275 -8.19 -13.45 -4.48
N GLY A 276 -8.00 -12.56 -3.50
CA GLY A 276 -8.24 -12.86 -2.10
C GLY A 276 -9.69 -13.19 -1.80
N TYR A 277 -9.90 -14.34 -1.17
CA TYR A 277 -11.19 -14.86 -0.73
C TYR A 277 -11.03 -15.47 0.66
N ASP A 278 -11.79 -14.96 1.63
CA ASP A 278 -11.91 -15.50 2.97
C ASP A 278 -13.33 -16.04 3.18
N PRO A 279 -13.53 -17.36 3.38
CA PRO A 279 -14.86 -17.94 3.57
C PRO A 279 -15.56 -17.48 4.87
N ARG A 280 -14.83 -16.86 5.80
CA ARG A 280 -15.38 -16.32 7.05
C ARG A 280 -15.95 -14.92 6.88
N LEU A 281 -15.64 -14.23 5.77
CA LEU A 281 -16.15 -12.90 5.45
C LEU A 281 -17.36 -13.01 4.53
N SER A 282 -18.54 -12.65 5.04
CA SER A 282 -19.79 -12.69 4.27
C SER A 282 -19.73 -11.88 2.97
N GLU A 283 -19.02 -10.76 2.97
CA GLU A 283 -18.79 -9.93 1.76
C GLU A 283 -18.19 -10.77 0.62
N ASN A 284 -17.15 -11.55 0.90
CA ASN A 284 -16.46 -12.36 -0.11
C ASN A 284 -17.35 -13.48 -0.66
N VAL A 285 -18.04 -14.18 0.24
CA VAL A 285 -18.90 -15.33 -0.09
C VAL A 285 -20.09 -14.87 -0.95
N VAL A 286 -20.81 -13.83 -0.51
CA VAL A 286 -21.99 -13.34 -1.20
C VAL A 286 -21.61 -12.72 -2.54
N TYR A 287 -20.54 -11.91 -2.59
CA TYR A 287 -20.14 -11.27 -3.83
C TYR A 287 -19.63 -12.28 -4.87
N HIS A 288 -18.89 -13.31 -4.48
CA HIS A 288 -18.51 -14.39 -5.40
C HIS A 288 -19.75 -15.09 -5.98
N ALA A 289 -20.76 -15.40 -5.17
CA ALA A 289 -22.02 -15.98 -5.65
C ALA A 289 -22.78 -15.06 -6.61
N GLU A 290 -22.81 -13.74 -6.34
CA GLU A 290 -23.38 -12.74 -7.25
C GLU A 290 -22.64 -12.71 -8.61
N LEU A 291 -21.31 -12.81 -8.61
CA LEU A 291 -20.51 -12.86 -9.83
C LEU A 291 -20.76 -14.14 -10.63
N GLN A 292 -20.95 -15.28 -9.96
CA GLN A 292 -21.34 -16.54 -10.62
C GLN A 292 -22.74 -16.41 -11.25
N ALA A 293 -23.70 -15.84 -10.53
CA ALA A 293 -25.05 -15.59 -11.04
C ALA A 293 -25.02 -14.63 -12.25
N LEU A 294 -24.17 -13.60 -12.21
CA LEU A 294 -23.96 -12.68 -13.34
C LEU A 294 -23.36 -13.38 -14.56
N ALA A 295 -22.37 -14.26 -14.38
CA ALA A 295 -21.82 -15.05 -15.49
C ALA A 295 -22.88 -15.97 -16.11
N THR A 296 -23.69 -16.64 -15.27
CA THR A 296 -24.82 -17.47 -15.72
C THR A 296 -25.85 -16.65 -16.50
N SER A 297 -26.25 -15.47 -16.00
CA SER A 297 -27.28 -14.64 -16.65
C SER A 297 -26.82 -14.10 -18.02
N LEU A 298 -25.51 -13.95 -18.20
CA LEU A 298 -24.88 -13.56 -19.47
C LEU A 298 -24.51 -14.76 -20.36
N SER A 299 -24.97 -15.98 -20.01
CA SER A 299 -24.70 -17.22 -20.75
C SER A 299 -23.20 -17.48 -20.96
N LEU A 300 -22.39 -17.19 -19.92
CA LEU A 300 -20.97 -17.50 -19.87
C LEU A 300 -20.74 -18.75 -19.03
N PRO A 301 -20.30 -19.88 -19.61
CA PRO A 301 -19.88 -21.05 -18.84
C PRO A 301 -18.76 -20.66 -17.88
N HIS A 302 -18.95 -20.96 -16.60
CA HIS A 302 -18.01 -20.60 -15.55
C HIS A 302 -17.66 -21.76 -14.63
N HIS A 303 -16.48 -21.66 -14.02
CA HIS A 303 -15.99 -22.65 -13.08
C HIS A 303 -15.28 -21.95 -11.91
N THR A 304 -15.41 -22.50 -10.71
CA THR A 304 -14.76 -21.98 -9.51
C THR A 304 -13.78 -23.00 -8.95
N VAL A 305 -12.58 -22.53 -8.62
CA VAL A 305 -11.52 -23.33 -8.00
C VAL A 305 -11.17 -22.77 -6.63
N THR A 306 -11.21 -23.64 -5.62
CA THR A 306 -10.89 -23.33 -4.23
C THR A 306 -9.42 -23.64 -3.90
N PRO A 307 -8.85 -23.06 -2.82
CA PRO A 307 -7.45 -23.30 -2.42
C PRO A 307 -7.08 -24.77 -2.26
N SER A 308 -7.99 -25.59 -1.72
CA SER A 308 -7.81 -27.04 -1.57
C SER A 308 -7.57 -27.78 -2.89
N ARG A 309 -7.95 -27.18 -4.03
CA ARG A 309 -7.73 -27.71 -5.37
C ARG A 309 -6.57 -27.03 -6.11
N LEU A 310 -6.00 -25.96 -5.53
CA LEU A 310 -4.85 -25.23 -6.10
C LEU A 310 -3.49 -25.80 -5.68
N SER A 311 -3.44 -26.52 -4.55
CA SER A 311 -2.22 -27.15 -4.04
C SER A 311 -1.71 -28.34 -4.88
N ALA A 312 -2.46 -28.77 -5.90
CA ALA A 312 -2.21 -30.03 -6.58
C ALA A 312 -1.37 -29.95 -7.86
N VAL A 313 -1.36 -28.87 -8.66
CA VAL A 313 -0.62 -28.91 -9.95
C VAL A 313 -0.16 -27.55 -10.42
N ALA A 314 1.03 -27.54 -11.01
CA ALA A 314 1.63 -26.46 -11.76
C ALA A 314 0.94 -26.10 -13.09
N GLN A 315 -0.31 -26.50 -13.28
CA GLN A 315 -1.11 -26.27 -14.47
C GLN A 315 -2.34 -25.47 -14.02
N LEU A 316 -2.89 -24.63 -14.91
CA LEU A 316 -4.21 -24.03 -14.65
C LEU A 316 -5.13 -25.16 -14.18
N PRO A 317 -5.93 -25.01 -13.10
CA PRO A 317 -6.81 -26.08 -12.66
C PRO A 317 -7.58 -26.59 -13.88
N SER A 318 -7.69 -27.91 -14.05
CA SER A 318 -8.33 -28.57 -15.19
C SER A 318 -9.82 -28.21 -15.24
N ALA A 319 -10.10 -26.96 -15.58
CA ALA A 319 -11.42 -26.44 -15.82
C ALA A 319 -11.93 -27.09 -17.11
N PRO A 320 -13.23 -27.40 -17.18
CA PRO A 320 -13.85 -27.87 -18.41
C PRO A 320 -13.42 -27.01 -19.62
N PRO A 321 -13.09 -27.61 -20.78
CA PRO A 321 -12.58 -26.87 -21.94
C PRO A 321 -13.47 -25.71 -22.38
N ASP A 322 -14.79 -25.85 -22.23
CA ASP A 322 -15.82 -24.85 -22.55
C ASP A 322 -15.89 -23.69 -21.53
N THR A 323 -15.19 -23.77 -20.40
CA THR A 323 -15.14 -22.69 -19.39
C THR A 323 -14.60 -21.41 -20.01
N GLN A 324 -15.42 -20.35 -19.94
CA GLN A 324 -15.09 -19.00 -20.41
C GLN A 324 -14.73 -18.04 -19.27
N VAL A 325 -15.34 -18.22 -18.09
CA VAL A 325 -15.02 -17.45 -16.88
C VAL A 325 -14.49 -18.39 -15.80
N LEU A 326 -13.26 -18.19 -15.35
CA LEU A 326 -12.63 -19.02 -14.33
C LEU A 326 -12.40 -18.20 -13.06
N PHE A 327 -13.09 -18.56 -11.97
CA PHE A 327 -12.89 -17.97 -10.65
C PHE A 327 -11.81 -18.75 -9.89
N LEU A 328 -10.75 -18.08 -9.46
CA LEU A 328 -9.66 -18.66 -8.68
C LEU A 328 -9.63 -17.99 -7.29
N LEU A 329 -10.13 -18.71 -6.29
CA LEU A 329 -10.26 -18.22 -4.92
C LEU A 329 -8.93 -18.41 -4.17
N SER A 330 -8.32 -17.32 -3.73
CA SER A 330 -7.08 -17.28 -2.94
C SER A 330 -5.93 -18.08 -3.56
N ILE A 331 -5.30 -17.49 -4.58
CA ILE A 331 -4.16 -18.09 -5.30
C ILE A 331 -2.83 -17.86 -4.57
N PRO A 332 -1.89 -18.83 -4.62
CA PRO A 332 -0.53 -18.60 -4.14
C PRO A 332 0.22 -17.61 -5.06
N ASN A 333 1.22 -16.91 -4.50
CA ASN A 333 2.02 -15.91 -5.24
C ASN A 333 2.72 -16.50 -6.48
N THR A 334 3.10 -17.78 -6.43
CA THR A 334 3.71 -18.48 -7.56
C THR A 334 2.74 -18.64 -8.73
N LEU A 335 1.48 -19.01 -8.46
CA LEU A 335 0.41 -19.06 -9.47
C LEU A 335 0.03 -17.66 -9.96
N LYS A 336 -0.02 -16.66 -9.07
CA LYS A 336 -0.25 -15.26 -9.45
C LYS A 336 0.79 -14.80 -10.49
N SER A 337 2.06 -15.06 -10.22
CA SER A 337 3.17 -14.71 -11.11
C SER A 337 3.07 -15.45 -12.45
N ALA A 338 2.69 -16.73 -12.43
CA ALA A 338 2.50 -17.52 -13.65
C ALA A 338 1.31 -17.04 -14.48
N LEU A 339 0.19 -16.67 -13.84
CA LEU A 339 -0.98 -16.08 -14.50
C LEU A 339 -0.65 -14.73 -15.12
N LEU A 340 0.08 -13.87 -14.41
CA LEU A 340 0.53 -12.59 -14.94
C LEU A 340 1.39 -12.79 -16.19
N ARG A 341 2.37 -13.71 -16.19
CA ARG A 341 3.18 -13.99 -17.38
C ARG A 341 2.39 -14.59 -18.55
N ALA A 342 1.33 -15.34 -18.27
CA ALA A 342 0.50 -15.99 -19.29
C ALA A 342 -0.63 -15.08 -19.82
N ALA A 343 -0.91 -13.96 -19.15
CA ALA A 343 -1.99 -13.06 -19.51
C ALA A 343 -1.64 -12.23 -20.76
N ARG A 344 -2.64 -12.05 -21.62
CA ARG A 344 -2.58 -11.12 -22.76
C ARG A 344 -2.95 -9.69 -22.34
N LEU A 345 -3.83 -9.58 -21.36
CA LEU A 345 -4.35 -8.32 -20.82
C LEU A 345 -4.64 -8.47 -19.33
N LEU A 346 -4.21 -7.52 -18.52
CA LEU A 346 -4.75 -7.34 -17.17
C LEU A 346 -5.95 -6.38 -17.21
N VAL A 347 -7.07 -6.75 -16.62
CA VAL A 347 -8.28 -5.93 -16.45
C VAL A 347 -8.44 -5.56 -14.97
N TYR A 348 -8.24 -4.28 -14.66
CA TYR A 348 -8.23 -3.72 -13.32
C TYR A 348 -9.40 -2.75 -13.10
N THR A 349 -10.52 -3.30 -12.64
CA THR A 349 -11.81 -2.64 -12.45
C THR A 349 -11.99 -1.72 -11.23
N PRO A 350 -11.17 -1.75 -10.15
CA PRO A 350 -11.42 -0.91 -8.97
C PRO A 350 -11.45 0.59 -9.28
N THR A 351 -12.46 1.28 -8.75
CA THR A 351 -12.60 2.74 -8.86
C THR A 351 -12.04 3.42 -7.63
N ASN A 352 -11.48 4.63 -7.80
CA ASN A 352 -10.89 5.41 -6.71
C ASN A 352 -9.86 4.63 -5.87
N GLU A 353 -9.19 3.65 -6.48
CA GLU A 353 -8.12 2.90 -5.83
C GLU A 353 -6.96 3.84 -5.50
N HIS A 354 -6.36 3.71 -4.32
CA HIS A 354 -5.40 4.71 -3.85
C HIS A 354 -4.13 4.77 -4.70
N PHE A 355 -3.68 3.61 -5.21
CA PHE A 355 -2.49 3.51 -6.06
C PHE A 355 -2.61 2.46 -7.17
N GLY A 356 -2.90 1.20 -6.82
CA GLY A 356 -3.01 0.10 -7.77
C GLY A 356 -1.67 -0.61 -8.03
N ILE A 357 -1.23 -1.43 -7.08
CA ILE A 357 -0.01 -2.25 -7.20
C ILE A 357 -0.14 -3.33 -8.29
N VAL A 358 -1.31 -3.93 -8.43
CA VAL A 358 -1.55 -5.02 -9.41
C VAL A 358 -1.27 -4.58 -10.86
N PRO A 359 -1.69 -3.38 -11.32
CA PRO A 359 -1.22 -2.79 -12.57
C PRO A 359 0.30 -2.78 -12.76
N LEU A 360 1.07 -2.45 -11.71
CA LEU A 360 2.54 -2.43 -11.78
C LEU A 360 3.10 -3.85 -11.92
N GLU A 361 2.57 -4.82 -11.19
CA GLU A 361 2.97 -6.23 -11.28
C GLU A 361 2.71 -6.82 -12.68
N ALA A 362 1.60 -6.45 -13.31
CA ALA A 362 1.32 -6.82 -14.71
C ALA A 362 2.29 -6.17 -15.69
N MET A 363 2.57 -4.87 -15.54
CA MET A 363 3.53 -4.19 -16.39
C MET A 363 4.96 -4.74 -16.23
N LEU A 364 5.38 -5.12 -15.02
CA LEU A 364 6.65 -5.84 -14.81
C LEU A 364 6.66 -7.22 -15.47
N SER A 365 5.50 -7.87 -15.56
CA SER A 365 5.31 -9.12 -16.30
C SER A 365 5.12 -8.91 -17.81
N ARG A 366 5.35 -7.69 -18.31
CA ARG A 366 5.17 -7.27 -19.71
C ARG A 366 3.75 -7.45 -20.24
N VAL A 367 2.75 -7.30 -19.36
CA VAL A 367 1.34 -7.36 -19.72
C VAL A 367 0.73 -5.96 -19.72
N PRO A 368 0.09 -5.53 -20.83
CA PRO A 368 -0.62 -4.26 -20.85
C PRO A 368 -1.84 -4.29 -19.92
N VAL A 369 -2.23 -3.12 -19.43
CA VAL A 369 -3.28 -2.97 -18.42
C VAL A 369 -4.47 -2.19 -18.97
N LEU A 370 -5.69 -2.73 -18.86
CA LEU A 370 -6.92 -1.96 -18.95
C LEU A 370 -7.39 -1.64 -17.52
N ALA A 371 -7.49 -0.36 -17.17
CA ALA A 371 -7.89 0.06 -15.83
C ALA A 371 -8.95 1.17 -15.84
N ALA A 372 -9.62 1.36 -14.71
CA ALA A 372 -10.50 2.50 -14.49
C ALA A 372 -9.72 3.82 -14.58
N ASN A 373 -10.26 4.84 -15.24
CA ASN A 373 -9.68 6.18 -15.36
C ASN A 373 -9.85 7.04 -14.09
N THR A 374 -9.81 6.42 -12.91
CA THR A 374 -9.97 7.07 -11.60
C THR A 374 -8.95 6.51 -10.62
N GLY A 375 -8.59 7.28 -9.59
CA GLY A 375 -7.62 6.83 -8.59
C GLY A 375 -6.18 6.76 -9.10
N GLY A 376 -5.37 5.96 -8.43
CA GLY A 376 -3.98 5.70 -8.74
C GLY A 376 -3.67 5.07 -10.12
N PRO A 377 -4.56 4.27 -10.74
CA PRO A 377 -4.35 3.80 -12.12
C PRO A 377 -4.07 4.91 -13.15
N VAL A 378 -4.58 6.12 -12.93
CA VAL A 378 -4.33 7.30 -13.79
C VAL A 378 -2.86 7.72 -13.77
N GLU A 379 -2.12 7.36 -12.72
CA GLU A 379 -0.69 7.66 -12.57
C GLU A 379 0.19 6.49 -12.98
N THR A 380 -0.26 5.26 -12.72
CA THR A 380 0.53 4.06 -13.03
C THR A 380 0.48 3.70 -14.52
N VAL A 381 -0.70 3.77 -15.15
CA VAL A 381 -0.90 3.40 -16.57
C VAL A 381 -0.76 4.62 -17.47
N ALA A 382 0.11 4.55 -18.49
CA ALA A 382 0.18 5.53 -19.55
C ALA A 382 -0.66 5.06 -20.75
N ASP A 383 -1.80 5.71 -20.99
CA ASP A 383 -2.70 5.40 -22.11
C ASP A 383 -2.26 6.18 -23.37
N PRO A 384 -1.99 5.51 -24.52
CA PRO A 384 -2.10 4.07 -24.79
C PRO A 384 -0.79 3.26 -24.66
N GLN A 385 0.32 3.85 -24.20
CA GLN A 385 1.66 3.27 -24.32
C GLN A 385 1.87 1.99 -23.49
N THR A 386 1.26 1.89 -22.30
CA THR A 386 1.41 0.75 -21.38
C THR A 386 0.07 0.05 -21.11
N GLY A 387 -1.02 0.54 -21.68
CA GLY A 387 -2.37 0.11 -21.36
C GLY A 387 -3.43 1.13 -21.78
N TRP A 388 -4.62 1.02 -21.20
CA TRP A 388 -5.76 1.88 -21.48
C TRP A 388 -6.51 2.25 -20.20
N LEU A 389 -7.01 3.48 -20.14
CA LEU A 389 -7.82 4.00 -19.04
C LEU A 389 -9.23 4.28 -19.53
N ARG A 390 -10.24 3.65 -18.94
CA ARG A 390 -11.65 3.82 -19.35
C ARG A 390 -12.54 4.17 -18.17
N ASP A 391 -13.63 4.87 -18.46
CA ASP A 391 -14.66 5.14 -17.46
C ASP A 391 -15.27 3.80 -17.01
N PRO A 392 -15.28 3.48 -15.69
CA PRO A 392 -15.90 2.26 -15.19
C PRO A 392 -17.39 2.13 -15.53
N VAL A 393 -18.10 3.22 -15.80
CA VAL A 393 -19.52 3.17 -16.21
C VAL A 393 -19.71 2.81 -17.69
N ASP A 394 -18.67 3.01 -18.52
CA ASP A 394 -18.71 2.79 -19.97
C ASP A 394 -18.27 1.36 -20.33
N VAL A 395 -19.13 0.38 -20.00
CA VAL A 395 -18.91 -1.05 -20.34
C VAL A 395 -18.57 -1.26 -21.84
N PRO A 396 -19.23 -0.59 -22.81
CA PRO A 396 -18.82 -0.65 -24.22
C PRO A 396 -17.33 -0.33 -24.44
N ALA A 397 -16.80 0.76 -23.86
CA ALA A 397 -15.40 1.11 -24.06
C ALA A 397 -14.41 0.10 -23.47
N TRP A 398 -14.76 -0.58 -22.38
CA TRP A 398 -13.98 -1.72 -21.86
C TRP A 398 -14.03 -2.92 -22.81
N THR A 399 -15.21 -3.20 -23.36
CA THR A 399 -15.43 -4.27 -24.35
C THR A 399 -14.53 -4.06 -25.56
N ASP A 400 -14.49 -2.83 -26.08
CA ASP A 400 -13.68 -2.48 -27.26
C ASP A 400 -12.19 -2.70 -27.03
N VAL A 401 -11.68 -2.35 -25.85
CA VAL A 401 -10.28 -2.59 -25.50
C VAL A 401 -9.99 -4.08 -25.35
N MET A 402 -10.86 -4.83 -24.68
CA MET A 402 -10.69 -6.28 -24.52
C MET A 402 -10.71 -7.00 -25.88
N ALA A 403 -11.67 -6.67 -26.76
CA ALA A 403 -11.75 -7.21 -28.11
C ALA A 403 -10.54 -6.81 -28.96
N ARG A 404 -10.11 -5.54 -28.89
CA ARG A 404 -8.91 -5.05 -29.57
C ARG A 404 -7.67 -5.82 -29.12
N CYS A 405 -7.50 -6.03 -27.82
CA CYS A 405 -6.34 -6.75 -27.30
C CYS A 405 -6.29 -8.21 -27.79
N LEU A 406 -7.44 -8.88 -27.90
CA LEU A 406 -7.52 -10.22 -28.52
C LEU A 406 -7.12 -10.20 -30.00
N ALA A 407 -7.38 -9.12 -30.72
CA ALA A 407 -7.09 -8.99 -32.15
C ALA A 407 -5.70 -8.40 -32.47
N LEU A 408 -5.06 -7.72 -31.51
CA LEU A 408 -3.76 -7.08 -31.71
C LEU A 408 -2.67 -8.12 -32.01
N PRO A 409 -1.74 -7.85 -32.94
CA PRO A 409 -0.58 -8.72 -33.15
C PRO A 409 0.33 -8.79 -31.91
N ASP A 410 0.94 -9.95 -31.67
CA ASP A 410 1.77 -10.18 -30.47
C ASP A 410 2.94 -9.21 -30.36
N HIS A 411 3.53 -8.77 -31.47
CA HIS A 411 4.63 -7.80 -31.46
C HIS A 411 4.22 -6.43 -30.91
N GLN A 412 2.96 -6.00 -31.12
CA GLN A 412 2.46 -4.72 -30.60
C GLN A 412 2.21 -4.81 -29.10
N LEU A 413 1.64 -5.91 -28.63
CA LEU A 413 1.46 -6.17 -27.20
C LEU A 413 2.80 -6.31 -26.48
N ALA A 414 3.78 -6.97 -27.10
CA ALA A 414 5.13 -7.06 -26.57
C ALA A 414 5.79 -5.67 -26.44
N ALA A 415 5.60 -4.79 -27.42
CA ALA A 415 6.09 -3.41 -27.34
C ALA A 415 5.45 -2.63 -26.18
N MET A 416 4.13 -2.75 -25.99
CA MET A 416 3.43 -2.17 -24.82
C MET A 416 3.93 -2.76 -23.51
N GLY A 417 4.18 -4.07 -23.45
CA GLY A 417 4.73 -4.77 -22.30
C GLY A 417 6.13 -4.27 -21.91
N VAL A 418 7.02 -4.09 -22.90
CA VAL A 418 8.37 -3.51 -22.69
C VAL A 418 8.28 -2.06 -22.22
N ALA A 419 7.37 -1.27 -22.78
CA ALA A 419 7.13 0.10 -22.32
C ALA A 419 6.62 0.13 -20.87
N GLY A 420 5.71 -0.78 -20.53
CA GLY A 420 5.20 -0.98 -19.16
C GLY A 420 6.32 -1.31 -18.19
N GLU A 421 7.11 -2.36 -18.46
CA GLU A 421 8.23 -2.77 -17.61
C GLU A 421 9.21 -1.61 -17.37
N ARG A 422 9.61 -0.91 -18.45
CA ARG A 422 10.52 0.24 -18.36
C ARG A 422 9.95 1.35 -17.48
N ARG A 423 8.67 1.66 -17.64
CA ARG A 423 7.98 2.67 -16.83
C ARG A 423 8.01 2.29 -15.35
N VAL A 424 7.71 1.03 -15.01
CA VAL A 424 7.72 0.57 -13.62
C VAL A 424 9.10 0.68 -13.01
N ARG A 425 10.13 0.19 -13.70
CA ARG A 425 11.52 0.28 -13.22
C ARG A 425 11.97 1.73 -13.01
N ALA A 426 11.56 2.63 -13.90
CA ALA A 426 11.96 4.03 -13.84
C ALA A 426 11.23 4.85 -12.75
N LEU A 427 9.98 4.53 -12.44
CA LEU A 427 9.13 5.40 -11.60
C LEU A 427 8.66 4.77 -10.29
N PHE A 428 8.58 3.44 -10.22
CA PHE A 428 7.93 2.72 -9.14
C PHE A 428 8.80 1.57 -8.59
N GLY A 429 10.10 1.58 -8.89
CA GLY A 429 11.08 0.66 -8.30
C GLY A 429 11.49 1.08 -6.89
N ARG A 430 12.08 0.14 -6.13
CA ARG A 430 12.61 0.40 -4.78
C ARG A 430 13.60 1.55 -4.77
N ASP A 431 14.53 1.58 -5.72
CA ASP A 431 15.55 2.64 -5.82
C ASP A 431 14.94 4.04 -5.99
N GLN A 432 13.86 4.15 -6.78
CA GLN A 432 13.18 5.42 -6.99
C GLN A 432 12.46 5.88 -5.70
N MET A 433 11.83 4.96 -4.97
CA MET A 433 11.21 5.27 -3.67
C MET A 433 12.29 5.67 -2.64
N ALA A 434 13.41 4.94 -2.60
CA ALA A 434 14.55 5.22 -1.75
C ALA A 434 15.09 6.64 -1.99
N GLN A 435 15.36 6.98 -3.26
CA GLN A 435 15.85 8.29 -3.65
C GLN A 435 14.85 9.40 -3.27
N THR A 436 13.57 9.22 -3.62
CA THR A 436 12.53 10.23 -3.34
C THR A 436 12.36 10.47 -1.84
N LEU A 437 12.39 9.41 -1.02
CA LEU A 437 12.33 9.53 0.44
C LEU A 437 13.56 10.24 0.99
N ASP A 438 14.76 9.86 0.57
CA ASP A 438 16.00 10.45 1.07
C ASP A 438 16.10 11.94 0.73
N GLU A 439 15.78 12.32 -0.52
CA GLU A 439 15.70 13.72 -0.94
C GLU A 439 14.64 14.50 -0.15
N THR A 440 13.49 13.87 0.14
CA THR A 440 12.44 14.49 0.96
C THR A 440 12.92 14.71 2.39
N LEU A 441 13.60 13.73 2.99
CA LEU A 441 14.18 13.84 4.34
C LEU A 441 15.23 14.95 4.41
N ASP A 442 16.09 15.07 3.39
CA ASP A 442 17.08 16.13 3.32
C ASP A 442 16.44 17.52 3.16
N GLN A 443 15.38 17.63 2.36
CA GLN A 443 14.60 18.86 2.22
C GLN A 443 13.98 19.27 3.57
N ILE A 444 13.30 18.36 4.27
CA ILE A 444 12.68 18.71 5.55
C ILE A 444 13.70 18.97 6.66
N ALA A 445 14.89 18.34 6.60
CA ALA A 445 15.96 18.62 7.54
C ALA A 445 16.51 20.05 7.37
N ARG A 446 16.54 20.58 6.14
CA ARG A 446 16.86 22.00 5.89
C ARG A 446 15.75 22.91 6.40
N LEU A 447 14.49 22.59 6.10
CA LEU A 447 13.34 23.35 6.59
C LEU A 447 13.28 23.42 8.11
N ALA A 448 13.56 22.31 8.81
CA ALA A 448 13.57 22.26 10.27
C ALA A 448 14.62 23.17 10.92
N LYS A 449 15.71 23.48 10.20
CA LYS A 449 16.73 24.44 10.66
C LYS A 449 16.31 25.89 10.46
N GLU A 450 15.50 26.15 9.44
CA GLU A 450 15.09 27.50 9.02
C GLU A 450 13.76 27.93 9.66
N HIS A 451 12.85 26.99 9.92
CA HIS A 451 11.49 27.24 10.36
C HIS A 451 11.12 26.28 11.50
N GLN A 452 10.78 26.83 12.66
CA GLN A 452 9.99 26.12 13.67
C GLN A 452 8.51 26.19 13.23
N PRO A 453 7.76 25.08 13.17
CA PRO A 453 6.34 25.09 12.79
C PRO A 453 5.52 26.08 13.64
N MET A 454 4.54 26.71 13.02
CA MET A 454 3.71 27.82 13.55
C MET A 454 3.04 27.55 14.92
N TYR A 455 2.93 26.28 15.35
CA TYR A 455 2.28 25.86 16.61
C TYR A 455 3.24 25.62 17.79
N TYR A 456 4.44 26.22 17.75
CA TYR A 456 5.41 26.24 18.84
C TYR A 456 4.94 27.14 19.99
N ASN A 457 3.91 26.71 20.71
CA ASN A 457 3.55 27.30 22.00
C ASN A 457 3.26 26.16 22.99
N ASP A 458 4.33 25.69 23.63
CA ASP A 458 4.49 24.38 24.31
C ASP A 458 3.36 24.01 25.29
N GLY A 459 2.72 24.99 25.94
CA GLY A 459 1.64 24.75 26.89
C GLY A 459 0.24 24.56 26.26
N THR A 460 -0.02 25.15 25.10
CA THR A 460 -1.37 25.18 24.51
C THR A 460 -1.70 23.89 23.75
N SER A 461 -0.74 23.35 23.00
CA SER A 461 -0.89 22.11 22.26
C SER A 461 -1.05 20.89 23.18
N LEU A 462 -0.32 20.86 24.31
CA LEU A 462 -0.46 19.79 25.30
C LEU A 462 -1.81 19.85 26.03
N ARG A 463 -2.25 21.06 26.41
CA ARG A 463 -3.57 21.26 27.00
C ARG A 463 -4.66 20.85 26.02
N PHE A 464 -4.52 21.18 24.73
CA PHE A 464 -5.45 20.75 23.70
C PHE A 464 -5.50 19.22 23.59
N LEU A 465 -4.36 18.54 23.52
CA LEU A 465 -4.31 17.08 23.44
C LEU A 465 -4.83 16.42 24.73
N ALA A 466 -4.50 16.94 25.91
CA ALA A 466 -4.96 16.43 27.19
C ALA A 466 -6.48 16.63 27.39
N VAL A 467 -6.99 17.83 27.05
CA VAL A 467 -8.43 18.12 27.04
C VAL A 467 -9.14 17.25 26.02
N PHE A 468 -8.55 17.04 24.84
CA PHE A 468 -9.10 16.15 23.82
C PHE A 468 -9.21 14.72 24.34
N VAL A 469 -8.15 14.17 24.94
CA VAL A 469 -8.14 12.82 25.52
C VAL A 469 -9.18 12.72 26.63
N ALA A 470 -9.26 13.71 27.52
CA ALA A 470 -10.23 13.74 28.62
C ALA A 470 -11.68 13.79 28.10
N LEU A 471 -11.99 14.71 27.16
CA LEU A 471 -13.33 14.82 26.56
C LEU A 471 -13.70 13.59 25.74
N SER A 472 -12.74 13.00 25.03
CA SER A 472 -12.95 11.76 24.28
C SER A 472 -13.20 10.57 25.20
N ALA A 473 -12.54 10.51 26.35
CA ALA A 473 -12.78 9.49 27.38
C ALA A 473 -14.16 9.68 28.05
N VAL A 474 -14.58 10.91 28.33
CA VAL A 474 -15.92 11.22 28.87
C VAL A 474 -17.02 10.88 27.85
N SER A 475 -16.84 11.27 26.59
CA SER A 475 -17.77 10.92 25.50
C SER A 475 -17.84 9.41 25.31
N ALA A 476 -16.70 8.73 25.34
CA ALA A 476 -16.60 7.28 25.26
C ALA A 476 -17.30 6.57 26.42
N ALA A 477 -17.17 7.07 27.65
CA ALA A 477 -17.88 6.56 28.81
C ALA A 477 -19.40 6.72 28.64
N TRP A 478 -19.87 7.91 28.25
CA TRP A 478 -21.29 8.15 27.94
C TRP A 478 -21.84 7.18 26.88
N PHE A 479 -21.07 6.92 25.81
CA PHE A 479 -21.46 5.98 24.76
C PHE A 479 -21.41 4.50 25.18
N ALA A 480 -20.52 4.13 26.11
CA ALA A 480 -20.49 2.78 26.66
C ALA A 480 -21.71 2.48 27.54
N PHE A 481 -22.27 3.50 28.20
CA PHE A 481 -23.46 3.37 29.05
C PHE A 481 -24.79 3.59 28.30
N ALA A 482 -24.78 4.31 27.18
CA ALA A 482 -26.00 4.64 26.42
C ALA A 482 -26.32 3.67 25.26
N SER A 483 -25.62 2.55 25.12
CA SER A 483 -25.77 1.60 23.99
C SER A 483 -25.84 0.14 24.43
#